data_AF-A0A1Y5IDG6-F1
#
_entry.id   AF-A0A1Y5IDG6-F1
#
_cell.length_a   1.000
_cell.length_b   1.000
_cell.length_c   1.000
_cell.angle_alpha   90.00
_cell.angle_beta   90.00
_cell.angle_gamma   90.00
#
_symmetry.space_group_name_H-M   'P 1'
#
loop_
_entity.id
_entity.type
_entity.pdbx_description
1 polymer ?
#
loop_
_entity_poly.entity_id
_entity_poly.type
_entity_poly.pdbx_seq_one_letter_code
_entity_poly.pdbx_strand_id
1 'polypeptide(L)'
;MSDRRASARSDASRALSLDRVDAVLARVAAVKSRAERLRRDASVDDDDAVGAPSVDDLIDSLDALRVREGAHIARAVTPTPAVVKELIRAKTETTREEKSGVRVGLASDARMELHEKDGHFERPARHRVVVNEMRADGLESRCERLRCREATVEELERAHSKEHVAFVASAFDEDGESVQIMTGENVFGDDIFFTRHTAAGARMAAGSVSEACLSVCRGDVDRAYAVVRPPGHHAVCAQAMGFCFFNNAVVAARAAMAEHADVKKVVILDWDVHHGNGIQDLTFDDDSIMYVSLHRYGD
;
A
#
# COMPACT_ATOMS: atom_id res chain seq x y z
N MET A 1 -8.76 -35.54 41.05
CA MET A 1 -8.13 -34.29 40.53
C MET A 1 -8.90 -33.77 39.30
N SER A 2 -10.20 -33.49 39.43
CA SER A 2 -10.98 -32.90 38.34
C SER A 2 -12.19 -32.15 38.89
N ASP A 3 -11.99 -30.96 39.46
CA ASP A 3 -13.11 -30.01 39.64
C ASP A 3 -12.71 -28.56 39.92
N ARG A 4 -11.55 -28.10 39.44
CA ARG A 4 -11.16 -26.66 39.51
C ARG A 4 -11.09 -25.95 38.16
N ARG A 5 -11.31 -26.65 37.04
CA ARG A 5 -11.24 -26.05 35.69
C ARG A 5 -12.59 -25.61 35.11
N ALA A 6 -13.72 -26.06 35.66
CA ALA A 6 -15.05 -25.68 35.16
C ALA A 6 -15.52 -24.31 35.68
N SER A 7 -15.32 -24.02 36.96
CA SER A 7 -15.73 -22.73 37.58
C SER A 7 -14.96 -21.51 37.04
N ALA A 8 -13.67 -21.66 36.72
CA ALA A 8 -12.88 -20.55 36.15
C ALA A 8 -13.30 -20.15 34.72
N ARG A 9 -13.94 -21.05 33.97
CA ARG A 9 -14.41 -20.77 32.60
C ARG A 9 -15.76 -20.04 32.58
N SER A 10 -16.63 -20.25 33.56
CA SER A 10 -17.91 -19.53 33.64
C SER A 10 -17.75 -18.09 34.12
N ASP A 11 -16.81 -17.83 35.02
CA ASP A 11 -16.54 -16.46 35.50
C ASP A 11 -15.84 -15.61 34.43
N ALA A 12 -14.94 -16.19 33.65
CA ALA A 12 -14.27 -15.51 32.54
C ALA A 12 -15.24 -15.13 31.40
N SER A 13 -16.21 -15.99 31.05
CA SER A 13 -17.19 -15.66 30.01
C SER A 13 -18.21 -14.62 30.47
N ARG A 14 -18.51 -14.57 31.77
CA ARG A 14 -19.42 -13.59 32.36
C ARG A 14 -18.75 -12.22 32.50
N ALA A 15 -17.48 -12.18 32.89
CA ALA A 15 -16.65 -10.96 32.89
C ALA A 15 -16.48 -10.36 31.48
N LEU A 16 -16.17 -11.19 30.47
CA LEU A 16 -16.09 -10.78 29.06
C LEU A 16 -17.42 -10.20 28.50
N SER A 17 -18.56 -10.56 29.10
CA SER A 17 -19.87 -10.02 28.71
C SER A 17 -20.15 -8.66 29.36
N LEU A 18 -19.69 -8.46 30.60
CA LEU A 18 -19.86 -7.19 31.34
C LEU A 18 -18.92 -6.11 30.80
N ASP A 19 -17.66 -6.43 30.51
CA ASP A 19 -16.69 -5.50 29.88
C ASP A 19 -17.20 -4.94 28.54
N ARG A 20 -17.94 -5.76 27.79
CA ARG A 20 -18.57 -5.35 26.52
C ARG A 20 -19.79 -4.44 26.74
N VAL A 21 -20.56 -4.69 27.80
CA VAL A 21 -21.69 -3.83 28.18
C VAL A 21 -21.17 -2.49 28.71
N ASP A 22 -20.14 -2.49 29.55
CA ASP A 22 -19.51 -1.27 30.07
C ASP A 22 -18.87 -0.44 28.96
N ALA A 23 -18.22 -1.08 27.98
CA ALA A 23 -17.68 -0.38 26.80
C ALA A 23 -18.78 0.24 25.93
N VAL A 24 -19.95 -0.40 25.83
CA VAL A 24 -21.11 0.16 25.12
C VAL A 24 -21.73 1.31 25.92
N LEU A 25 -21.91 1.16 27.24
CA LEU A 25 -22.44 2.20 28.12
C LEU A 25 -21.52 3.43 28.17
N ALA A 26 -20.20 3.25 28.21
CA ALA A 26 -19.23 4.33 28.14
C ALA A 26 -19.30 5.10 26.81
N ARG A 27 -19.51 4.40 25.69
CA ARG A 27 -19.73 5.01 24.37
C ARG A 27 -21.04 5.77 24.30
N VAL A 28 -22.11 5.22 24.87
CA VAL A 28 -23.42 5.91 24.97
C VAL A 28 -23.30 7.17 25.82
N ALA A 29 -22.61 7.11 26.96
CA ALA A 29 -22.36 8.26 27.82
C ALA A 29 -21.54 9.35 27.11
N ALA A 30 -20.51 8.97 26.35
CA ALA A 30 -19.69 9.91 25.58
C ALA A 30 -20.51 10.61 24.47
N VAL A 31 -21.41 9.88 23.80
CA VAL A 31 -22.34 10.44 22.81
C VAL A 31 -23.33 11.41 23.47
N LYS A 32 -23.91 11.05 24.63
CA LYS A 32 -24.79 11.94 25.40
C LYS A 32 -24.08 13.22 25.85
N SER A 33 -22.88 13.12 26.43
CA SER A 33 -22.11 14.29 26.86
C SER A 33 -21.67 15.18 25.70
N ARG A 34 -21.50 14.63 24.48
CA ARG A 34 -21.21 15.41 23.27
C ARG A 34 -22.47 16.08 22.72
N ALA A 35 -23.61 15.38 22.71
CA ALA A 35 -24.91 15.94 22.34
C ALA A 35 -25.33 17.09 23.26
N GLU A 36 -25.12 16.96 24.57
CA GLU A 36 -25.33 18.03 25.57
C GLU A 36 -24.36 19.21 25.43
N ARG A 37 -23.18 18.99 24.82
CA ARG A 37 -22.21 20.05 24.51
C ARG A 37 -22.63 20.80 23.25
N LEU A 38 -22.96 20.07 22.18
CA LEU A 38 -23.51 20.63 20.95
C LEU A 38 -24.81 21.39 21.20
N ARG A 39 -25.66 20.95 22.15
CA ARG A 39 -26.83 21.72 22.63
C ARG A 39 -26.48 23.05 23.26
N ARG A 40 -25.40 23.10 24.05
CA ARG A 40 -24.93 24.33 24.68
C ARG A 40 -24.32 25.28 23.65
N ASP A 41 -23.69 24.72 22.63
CA ASP A 41 -23.04 25.48 21.55
C ASP A 41 -24.04 25.93 20.47
N ALA A 42 -25.19 25.27 20.35
CA ALA A 42 -26.27 25.59 19.41
C ALA A 42 -27.23 26.69 19.91
N SER A 43 -26.85 27.50 20.91
CA SER A 43 -27.59 28.74 21.24
C SER A 43 -27.34 29.87 20.22
N VAL A 44 -27.13 29.52 18.95
CA VAL A 44 -27.04 30.44 17.82
C VAL A 44 -28.05 29.93 16.80
N ASP A 45 -29.02 30.79 16.51
CA ASP A 45 -30.16 30.58 15.63
C ASP A 45 -29.79 29.89 14.31
N ASP A 46 -30.51 28.82 13.95
CA ASP A 46 -31.14 28.71 12.62
C ASP A 46 -32.13 27.53 12.58
N ASP A 47 -33.39 27.90 12.35
CA ASP A 47 -34.45 27.06 11.79
C ASP A 47 -33.99 26.58 10.40
N ASP A 48 -33.67 25.28 10.23
CA ASP A 48 -33.89 24.53 8.97
C ASP A 48 -33.21 23.13 8.99
N ALA A 49 -33.83 22.18 9.69
CA ALA A 49 -33.49 20.76 9.54
C ALA A 49 -34.74 19.87 9.55
N VAL A 50 -35.57 19.99 8.51
CA VAL A 50 -36.70 19.08 8.30
C VAL A 50 -36.16 17.71 7.89
N GLY A 51 -36.21 16.74 8.80
CA GLY A 51 -35.99 15.31 8.52
C GLY A 51 -34.83 14.63 9.25
N ALA A 52 -34.04 15.36 10.04
CA ALA A 52 -33.07 14.77 10.96
C ALA A 52 -33.73 14.58 12.35
N PRO A 53 -33.56 13.42 13.02
CA PRO A 53 -34.06 13.25 14.38
C PRO A 53 -33.43 14.31 15.28
N SER A 54 -34.25 14.95 16.12
CA SER A 54 -33.75 15.93 17.08
C SER A 54 -32.76 15.26 18.04
N VAL A 55 -31.96 16.07 18.73
CA VAL A 55 -31.07 15.56 19.76
C VAL A 55 -31.87 14.84 20.87
N ASP A 56 -33.12 15.22 21.11
CA ASP A 56 -34.02 14.53 22.04
C ASP A 56 -34.41 13.14 21.52
N ASP A 57 -34.72 13.00 20.24
CA ASP A 57 -35.05 11.70 19.62
C ASP A 57 -33.88 10.71 19.67
N LEU A 58 -32.65 11.22 19.56
CA LEU A 58 -31.41 10.44 19.69
C LEU A 58 -31.16 10.01 21.14
N ILE A 59 -31.41 10.89 22.10
CA ILE A 59 -31.27 10.59 23.53
C ILE A 59 -32.35 9.58 23.98
N ASP A 60 -33.60 9.75 23.54
CA ASP A 60 -34.72 8.86 23.85
C ASP A 60 -34.53 7.47 23.22
N SER A 61 -34.02 7.40 21.98
CA SER A 61 -33.67 6.13 21.33
C SER A 61 -32.52 5.40 22.03
N LEU A 62 -31.58 6.14 22.64
CA LEU A 62 -30.49 5.59 23.45
C LEU A 62 -30.97 5.15 24.84
N ASP A 63 -31.93 5.85 25.46
CA ASP A 63 -32.53 5.40 26.72
C ASP A 63 -33.46 4.19 26.54
N ALA A 64 -34.07 4.02 25.36
CA ALA A 64 -34.80 2.82 24.99
C ALA A 64 -33.91 1.57 24.87
N LEU A 65 -32.59 1.72 24.72
CA LEU A 65 -31.60 0.63 24.69
C LEU A 65 -31.18 0.14 26.08
N ARG A 66 -31.78 0.64 27.18
CA ARG A 66 -31.47 0.18 28.53
C ARG A 66 -31.81 -1.30 28.73
N VAL A 67 -30.76 -2.10 28.87
CA VAL A 67 -30.80 -3.46 29.41
C VAL A 67 -31.27 -3.37 30.87
N ARG A 68 -32.46 -3.92 31.19
CA ARG A 68 -32.83 -4.18 32.59
C ARG A 68 -31.99 -5.37 33.07
N GLU A 69 -31.20 -5.18 34.13
CA GLU A 69 -30.63 -6.31 34.86
C GLU A 69 -31.77 -7.12 35.48
N GLY A 70 -31.93 -8.35 35.00
CA GLY A 70 -32.98 -9.26 35.45
C GLY A 70 -33.48 -10.10 34.28
N ALA A 71 -33.50 -11.41 34.47
CA ALA A 71 -33.75 -12.42 33.45
C ALA A 71 -34.84 -12.06 32.41
N HIS A 72 -34.51 -12.33 31.14
CA HIS A 72 -35.37 -12.51 29.94
C HIS A 72 -35.06 -11.56 28.76
N ILE A 73 -34.32 -12.13 27.78
CA ILE A 73 -34.22 -11.81 26.34
C ILE A 73 -34.21 -10.31 25.96
N ALA A 74 -33.01 -9.75 25.78
CA ALA A 74 -32.82 -8.47 25.10
C ALA A 74 -33.13 -8.62 23.60
N ARG A 75 -34.21 -7.98 23.13
CA ARG A 75 -34.50 -7.85 21.70
C ARG A 75 -33.65 -6.71 21.15
N ALA A 76 -32.54 -7.03 20.49
CA ALA A 76 -31.69 -6.04 19.85
C ALA A 76 -32.49 -5.34 18.74
N VAL A 77 -32.76 -4.05 18.90
CA VAL A 77 -33.31 -3.23 17.83
C VAL A 77 -32.17 -2.91 16.86
N THR A 78 -32.27 -3.40 15.63
CA THR A 78 -31.31 -3.07 14.56
C THR A 78 -31.35 -1.58 14.27
N PRO A 79 -30.21 -0.86 14.32
CA PRO A 79 -30.17 0.56 14.04
C PRO A 79 -30.62 0.85 12.60
N THR A 80 -31.35 1.94 12.41
CA THR A 80 -31.83 2.33 11.09
C THR A 80 -30.65 2.69 10.16
N PRO A 81 -30.78 2.51 8.84
CA PRO A 81 -29.73 2.84 7.89
C PRO A 81 -29.20 4.28 7.98
N ALA A 82 -30.06 5.23 8.39
CA ALA A 82 -29.67 6.62 8.62
C ALA A 82 -28.68 6.77 9.79
N VAL A 83 -28.91 6.06 10.89
CA VAL A 83 -28.03 6.03 12.07
C VAL A 83 -26.69 5.38 11.73
N VAL A 84 -26.71 4.29 10.94
CA VAL A 84 -25.48 3.65 10.46
C VAL A 84 -24.66 4.60 9.58
N LYS A 85 -25.32 5.37 8.71
CA LYS A 85 -24.66 6.31 7.79
C LYS A 85 -24.04 7.50 8.52
N GLU A 86 -24.72 8.04 9.52
CA GLU A 86 -24.19 9.09 10.42
C GLU A 86 -23.04 8.57 11.29
N LEU A 87 -23.12 7.34 11.81
CA LEU A 87 -22.02 6.71 12.56
C LEU A 87 -20.76 6.51 11.69
N ILE A 88 -20.93 6.15 10.42
CA ILE A 88 -19.83 6.05 9.46
C ILE A 88 -19.25 7.43 9.16
N ARG A 89 -20.10 8.45 8.93
CA ARG A 89 -19.67 9.83 8.65
C ARG A 89 -18.89 10.43 9.83
N ALA A 90 -19.44 10.30 11.04
CA ALA A 90 -18.79 10.74 12.26
C ALA A 90 -17.47 10.01 12.50
N LYS A 91 -17.36 8.71 12.17
CA LYS A 91 -16.09 7.97 12.27
C LYS A 91 -15.04 8.49 11.28
N THR A 92 -15.43 8.92 10.08
CA THR A 92 -14.51 9.53 9.09
C THR A 92 -14.12 10.98 9.42
N GLU A 93 -15.00 11.75 10.07
CA GLU A 93 -14.73 13.15 10.43
C GLU A 93 -13.93 13.27 11.74
N THR A 94 -14.18 12.40 12.72
CA THR A 94 -13.41 12.37 13.97
C THR A 94 -11.96 11.89 13.76
N THR A 95 -11.65 11.19 12.67
CA THR A 95 -10.27 10.79 12.31
C THR A 95 -9.42 11.91 11.70
N ARG A 96 -9.98 13.10 11.43
CA ARG A 96 -9.20 14.25 10.91
C ARG A 96 -8.52 15.06 12.01
N GLU A 97 -9.01 15.01 13.24
CA GLU A 97 -8.44 15.71 14.40
C GLU A 97 -7.74 14.73 15.34
N GLU A 98 -6.68 14.09 14.85
CA GLU A 98 -5.58 13.43 15.61
C GLU A 98 -4.68 12.71 14.57
N LYS A 99 -3.95 13.45 13.73
CA LYS A 99 -2.95 12.84 12.83
C LYS A 99 -1.68 12.48 13.61
N SER A 100 -1.80 11.45 14.43
CA SER A 100 -0.72 10.68 15.05
C SER A 100 -0.67 9.28 14.42
N GLY A 101 -0.80 9.18 13.10
CA GLY A 101 -0.77 7.92 12.35
C GLY A 101 0.38 7.88 11.36
N VAL A 102 1.02 6.73 11.23
CA VAL A 102 2.06 6.46 10.23
C VAL A 102 1.50 6.72 8.82
N ARG A 103 2.12 7.62 8.07
CA ARG A 103 1.81 7.92 6.67
C ARG A 103 2.48 6.90 5.76
N VAL A 104 1.69 6.23 4.93
CA VAL A 104 2.20 5.24 3.97
C VAL A 104 1.96 5.76 2.56
N GLY A 105 3.01 5.96 1.78
CA GLY A 105 2.94 6.27 0.36
C GLY A 105 2.63 5.04 -0.48
N LEU A 106 1.78 5.17 -1.48
CA LEU A 106 1.47 4.11 -2.46
C LEU A 106 1.75 4.61 -3.88
N ALA A 107 2.66 3.93 -4.57
CA ALA A 107 2.99 4.18 -5.98
C ALA A 107 2.50 3.01 -6.85
N SER A 108 1.70 3.32 -7.87
CA SER A 108 1.24 2.38 -8.89
C SER A 108 0.76 3.18 -10.11
N ASP A 109 1.07 2.70 -11.33
CA ASP A 109 0.69 3.34 -12.58
C ASP A 109 0.33 2.29 -13.63
N ALA A 110 -0.89 2.39 -14.19
CA ALA A 110 -1.41 1.43 -15.15
C ALA A 110 -0.67 1.43 -16.49
N ARG A 111 0.15 2.45 -16.80
CA ARG A 111 0.99 2.44 -18.03
C ARG A 111 1.98 1.27 -18.05
N MET A 112 2.39 0.80 -16.88
CA MET A 112 3.20 -0.40 -16.74
C MET A 112 2.49 -1.66 -17.27
N GLU A 113 1.15 -1.68 -17.33
CA GLU A 113 0.35 -2.80 -17.84
C GLU A 113 0.42 -2.94 -19.37
N LEU A 114 0.91 -1.94 -20.11
CA LEU A 114 1.00 -1.99 -21.58
C LEU A 114 2.14 -2.88 -22.09
N HIS A 115 3.13 -3.21 -21.24
CA HIS A 115 4.16 -4.20 -21.56
C HIS A 115 3.58 -5.60 -21.40
N GLU A 116 3.24 -6.30 -22.49
CA GLU A 116 2.57 -7.60 -22.41
C GLU A 116 3.02 -8.59 -23.51
N LYS A 117 2.98 -9.88 -23.18
CA LYS A 117 3.15 -11.01 -24.11
C LYS A 117 2.10 -12.05 -23.78
N ASP A 118 1.34 -12.48 -24.78
CA ASP A 118 0.28 -13.47 -24.60
C ASP A 118 0.86 -14.79 -24.06
N GLY A 119 0.16 -15.39 -23.08
CA GLY A 119 0.56 -16.67 -22.48
C GLY A 119 1.76 -16.62 -21.52
N HIS A 120 2.40 -15.46 -21.34
CA HIS A 120 3.59 -15.34 -20.51
C HIS A 120 3.30 -15.23 -18.99
N PHE A 121 4.20 -15.73 -18.14
CA PHE A 121 4.04 -15.71 -16.68
C PHE A 121 4.11 -14.29 -16.10
N GLU A 122 5.06 -13.49 -16.57
CA GLU A 122 5.13 -12.06 -16.29
C GLU A 122 4.12 -11.35 -17.20
N ARG A 123 3.00 -10.93 -16.61
CA ARG A 123 1.82 -10.42 -17.35
C ARG A 123 1.15 -9.26 -16.61
N PRO A 124 0.41 -8.38 -17.31
CA PRO A 124 -0.25 -7.21 -16.72
C PRO A 124 -1.16 -7.52 -15.52
N ALA A 125 -1.82 -8.68 -15.54
CA ALA A 125 -2.69 -9.12 -14.46
C ALA A 125 -1.99 -9.19 -13.09
N ARG A 126 -0.67 -9.40 -13.03
CA ARG A 126 0.10 -9.42 -11.77
C ARG A 126 0.02 -8.08 -11.04
N HIS A 127 0.17 -6.97 -11.77
CA HIS A 127 0.02 -5.62 -11.24
C HIS A 127 -1.44 -5.32 -10.91
N ARG A 128 -2.33 -5.54 -11.89
CA ARG A 128 -3.75 -5.19 -11.79
C ARG A 128 -4.47 -5.86 -10.62
N VAL A 129 -4.19 -7.14 -10.38
CA VAL A 129 -4.80 -7.89 -9.26
C VAL A 129 -4.39 -7.29 -7.93
N VAL A 130 -3.09 -7.02 -7.70
CA VAL A 130 -2.61 -6.44 -6.44
C VAL A 130 -3.27 -5.09 -6.16
N VAL A 131 -3.33 -4.20 -7.16
CA VAL A 131 -3.96 -2.88 -7.01
C VAL A 131 -5.46 -3.02 -6.72
N ASN A 132 -6.17 -3.91 -7.41
CA ASN A 132 -7.60 -4.12 -7.20
C ASN A 132 -7.92 -4.72 -5.83
N GLU A 133 -7.11 -5.66 -5.33
CA GLU A 133 -7.27 -6.22 -3.97
C GLU A 133 -7.01 -5.13 -2.91
N MET A 134 -5.95 -4.32 -3.07
CA MET A 134 -5.69 -3.17 -2.19
C MET A 134 -6.85 -2.17 -2.17
N ARG A 135 -7.56 -1.97 -3.29
CA ARG A 135 -8.78 -1.16 -3.36
C ARG A 135 -9.94 -1.81 -2.64
N ALA A 136 -10.19 -3.09 -2.92
CA ALA A 136 -11.30 -3.85 -2.36
C ALA A 136 -11.23 -3.91 -0.82
N ASP A 137 -10.02 -4.07 -0.28
CA ASP A 137 -9.77 -4.09 1.17
C ASP A 137 -9.74 -2.69 1.81
N GLY A 138 -9.90 -1.62 1.03
CA GLY A 138 -9.82 -0.23 1.51
C GLY A 138 -8.42 0.16 2.00
N LEU A 139 -7.36 -0.53 1.56
CA LEU A 139 -5.98 -0.21 1.89
C LEU A 139 -5.47 0.98 1.08
N GLU A 140 -5.83 1.08 -0.21
CA GLU A 140 -5.40 2.22 -1.05
C GLU A 140 -5.90 3.55 -0.47
N SER A 141 -7.14 3.63 0.01
CA SER A 141 -7.71 4.87 0.56
C SER A 141 -7.08 5.31 1.89
N ARG A 142 -6.32 4.42 2.52
CA ARG A 142 -5.54 4.70 3.75
C ARG A 142 -4.10 5.14 3.46
N CYS A 143 -3.67 5.06 2.20
CA CYS A 143 -2.34 5.45 1.77
C CYS A 143 -2.37 6.85 1.11
N GLU A 144 -1.23 7.54 1.17
CA GLU A 144 -0.99 8.74 0.37
C GLU A 144 -0.58 8.33 -1.05
N ARG A 145 -1.33 8.74 -2.06
CA ARG A 145 -0.99 8.38 -3.44
C ARG A 145 0.24 9.16 -3.90
N LEU A 146 1.32 8.44 -4.17
CA LEU A 146 2.55 9.00 -4.71
C LEU A 146 2.43 9.18 -6.22
N ARG A 147 2.98 10.27 -6.75
CA ARG A 147 2.98 10.55 -8.18
C ARG A 147 4.08 9.73 -8.86
N CYS A 148 3.68 8.66 -9.54
CA CYS A 148 4.61 7.88 -10.35
C CYS A 148 5.22 8.72 -11.48
N ARG A 149 6.49 8.46 -11.80
CA ARG A 149 7.24 9.13 -12.86
C ARG A 149 8.16 8.13 -13.53
N GLU A 150 8.59 8.46 -14.75
CA GLU A 150 9.68 7.74 -15.40
C GLU A 150 11.00 8.10 -14.75
N ALA A 151 11.89 7.12 -14.61
CA ALA A 151 13.27 7.35 -14.23
C ALA A 151 13.96 8.22 -15.28
N THR A 152 14.78 9.17 -14.84
CA THR A 152 15.65 9.94 -15.74
C THR A 152 16.79 9.08 -16.24
N VAL A 153 17.44 9.48 -17.34
CA VAL A 153 18.61 8.76 -17.85
C VAL A 153 19.72 8.76 -16.79
N GLU A 154 19.92 9.87 -16.10
CA GLU A 154 20.93 10.01 -15.04
C GLU A 154 20.65 9.07 -13.87
N GLU A 155 19.38 8.83 -13.50
CA GLU A 155 19.02 7.85 -12.47
C GLU A 155 19.36 6.43 -12.91
N LEU A 156 19.03 6.07 -14.15
CA LEU A 156 19.32 4.75 -14.70
C LEU A 156 20.82 4.51 -14.84
N GLU A 157 21.58 5.51 -15.30
CA GLU A 157 23.04 5.45 -15.46
C GLU A 157 23.79 5.36 -14.12
N ARG A 158 23.13 5.58 -12.97
CA ARG A 158 23.71 5.25 -11.67
C ARG A 158 23.85 3.75 -11.46
N ALA A 159 23.05 2.92 -12.13
CA ALA A 159 23.07 1.46 -11.99
C ALA A 159 23.47 0.73 -13.28
N HIS A 160 23.30 1.36 -14.44
CA HIS A 160 23.49 0.71 -15.74
C HIS A 160 24.45 1.48 -16.63
N SER A 161 25.06 0.79 -17.59
CA SER A 161 25.88 1.43 -18.61
C SER A 161 25.00 2.29 -19.55
N LYS A 162 25.61 3.32 -20.15
CA LYS A 162 24.91 4.19 -21.12
C LYS A 162 24.41 3.39 -22.31
N GLU A 163 25.20 2.41 -22.73
CA GLU A 163 24.89 1.51 -23.83
C GLU A 163 23.65 0.66 -23.52
N HIS A 164 23.50 0.17 -22.28
CA HIS A 164 22.33 -0.59 -21.87
C HIS A 164 21.07 0.27 -21.79
N VAL A 165 21.19 1.48 -21.22
CA VAL A 165 20.07 2.43 -21.18
C VAL A 165 19.61 2.80 -22.60
N ALA A 166 20.55 3.06 -23.50
CA ALA A 166 20.26 3.33 -24.90
C ALA A 166 19.67 2.11 -25.64
N PHE A 167 20.16 0.91 -25.35
CA PHE A 167 19.63 -0.33 -25.91
C PHE A 167 18.15 -0.55 -25.55
N VAL A 168 17.81 -0.46 -24.25
CA VAL A 168 16.41 -0.61 -23.80
C VAL A 168 15.51 0.48 -24.41
N ALA A 169 16.03 1.69 -24.57
CA ALA A 169 15.29 2.81 -25.18
C ALA A 169 15.07 2.67 -26.69
N SER A 170 15.95 1.94 -27.41
CA SER A 170 15.95 1.85 -28.88
C SER A 170 15.48 0.50 -29.42
N ALA A 171 14.90 -0.36 -28.58
CA ALA A 171 14.41 -1.68 -28.99
C ALA A 171 13.32 -1.60 -30.08
N PHE A 172 12.53 -0.51 -30.08
CA PHE A 172 11.49 -0.23 -31.08
C PHE A 172 11.60 1.21 -31.58
N ASP A 173 11.21 1.43 -32.83
CA ASP A 173 11.11 2.76 -33.43
C ASP A 173 9.75 3.42 -33.14
N GLU A 174 9.52 4.61 -33.71
CA GLU A 174 8.28 5.37 -33.52
C GLU A 174 7.04 4.67 -34.11
N ASP A 175 7.24 3.84 -35.14
CA ASP A 175 6.19 3.04 -35.78
C ASP A 175 5.91 1.73 -35.02
N GLY A 176 6.76 1.42 -34.02
CA GLY A 176 6.65 0.23 -33.18
C GLY A 176 7.27 -1.01 -33.81
N GLU A 177 8.10 -0.85 -34.85
CA GLU A 177 8.86 -1.91 -35.48
C GLU A 177 10.13 -2.18 -34.68
N SER A 178 10.55 -3.45 -34.62
CA SER A 178 11.74 -3.85 -33.88
C SER A 178 13.01 -3.42 -34.62
N VAL A 179 13.82 -2.56 -34.01
CA VAL A 179 15.01 -1.96 -34.65
C VAL A 179 16.32 -2.68 -34.33
N GLN A 180 16.36 -3.42 -33.22
CA GLN A 180 17.55 -4.14 -32.75
C GLN A 180 17.39 -5.64 -33.02
N ILE A 181 18.25 -6.22 -33.87
CA ILE A 181 18.18 -7.62 -34.37
C ILE A 181 18.36 -8.69 -33.26
N MET A 182 18.75 -8.31 -32.03
CA MET A 182 18.86 -9.27 -30.91
C MET A 182 17.51 -9.72 -30.34
N THR A 183 16.39 -9.16 -30.80
CA THR A 183 15.01 -9.49 -30.38
C THR A 183 14.39 -10.67 -31.12
N GLY A 184 15.18 -11.51 -31.80
CA GLY A 184 14.65 -12.76 -32.33
C GLY A 184 13.92 -13.51 -31.21
N GLU A 185 12.68 -13.94 -31.44
CA GLU A 185 11.81 -14.65 -30.48
C GLU A 185 12.47 -15.87 -29.81
N ASN A 186 13.66 -16.27 -30.28
CA ASN A 186 14.45 -17.42 -29.84
C ASN A 186 15.82 -17.07 -29.21
N VAL A 187 16.24 -15.80 -29.09
CA VAL A 187 17.59 -15.46 -28.57
C VAL A 187 17.67 -15.57 -27.04
N PHE A 188 16.59 -15.19 -26.35
CA PHE A 188 16.51 -15.22 -24.89
C PHE A 188 15.45 -16.21 -24.35
N GLY A 189 14.77 -16.94 -25.24
CA GLY A 189 13.65 -17.82 -24.86
C GLY A 189 12.54 -17.06 -24.13
N ASP A 190 11.91 -17.71 -23.17
CA ASP A 190 10.93 -17.09 -22.27
C ASP A 190 11.58 -16.35 -21.10
N ASP A 191 12.89 -16.07 -21.10
CA ASP A 191 13.55 -15.33 -19.99
C ASP A 191 13.32 -13.82 -20.07
N ILE A 192 13.22 -13.27 -21.28
CA ILE A 192 12.89 -11.86 -21.49
C ILE A 192 12.17 -11.65 -22.82
N PHE A 193 11.27 -10.67 -22.87
CA PHE A 193 10.57 -10.30 -24.10
C PHE A 193 10.49 -8.78 -24.22
N PHE A 194 10.57 -8.28 -25.45
CA PHE A 194 10.52 -6.86 -25.75
C PHE A 194 9.21 -6.54 -26.48
N THR A 195 8.63 -5.40 -26.15
CA THR A 195 7.45 -4.79 -26.79
C THR A 195 7.66 -3.28 -26.92
N ARG A 196 6.94 -2.62 -27.84
CA ARG A 196 6.99 -1.15 -27.98
C ARG A 196 6.73 -0.36 -26.68
N HIS A 197 6.14 -0.99 -25.67
CA HIS A 197 5.84 -0.37 -24.37
C HIS A 197 6.88 -0.68 -23.29
N THR A 198 7.91 -1.46 -23.62
CA THR A 198 8.92 -1.94 -22.65
C THR A 198 9.75 -0.80 -22.08
N ALA A 199 10.26 0.09 -22.93
CA ALA A 199 11.07 1.22 -22.49
C ALA A 199 10.31 2.12 -21.50
N ALA A 200 9.10 2.54 -21.87
CA ALA A 200 8.25 3.37 -21.00
C ALA A 200 7.85 2.64 -19.71
N GLY A 201 7.48 1.35 -19.81
CA GLY A 201 7.11 0.53 -18.64
C GLY A 201 8.27 0.34 -17.67
N ALA A 202 9.46 0.00 -18.16
CA ALA A 202 10.66 -0.19 -17.34
C ALA A 202 11.11 1.12 -16.67
N ARG A 203 11.07 2.24 -17.39
CA ARG A 203 11.34 3.57 -16.81
C ARG A 203 10.32 3.96 -15.77
N MET A 204 9.03 3.67 -16.00
CA MET A 204 7.96 3.90 -15.03
C MET A 204 8.19 3.09 -13.75
N ALA A 205 8.56 1.82 -13.88
CA ALA A 205 8.83 0.95 -12.74
C ALA A 205 9.98 1.48 -11.89
N ALA A 206 11.14 1.75 -12.51
CA ALA A 206 12.31 2.28 -11.82
C ALA A 206 12.01 3.64 -11.17
N GLY A 207 11.40 4.57 -11.92
CA GLY A 207 11.11 5.91 -11.42
C GLY A 207 10.05 5.93 -10.32
N SER A 208 9.07 5.02 -10.34
CA SER A 208 8.09 4.86 -9.27
C SER A 208 8.72 4.36 -7.97
N VAL A 209 9.69 3.44 -8.06
CA VAL A 209 10.43 2.95 -6.89
C VAL A 209 11.37 4.03 -6.36
N SER A 210 12.06 4.77 -7.24
CA SER A 210 12.86 5.94 -6.85
C SER A 210 12.02 7.00 -6.14
N GLU A 211 10.87 7.38 -6.70
CA GLU A 211 9.99 8.38 -6.10
C GLU A 211 9.43 7.92 -4.75
N ALA A 212 9.10 6.64 -4.61
CA ALA A 212 8.69 6.05 -3.34
C ALA A 212 9.79 6.15 -2.28
N CYS A 213 11.05 5.88 -2.65
CA CYS A 213 12.19 6.01 -1.76
C CYS A 213 12.46 7.48 -1.39
N LEU A 214 12.51 8.37 -2.38
CA LEU A 214 12.77 9.80 -2.19
C LEU A 214 11.67 10.48 -1.36
N SER A 215 10.40 10.08 -1.51
CA SER A 215 9.29 10.58 -0.68
C SER A 215 9.49 10.26 0.81
N VAL A 216 10.09 9.11 1.12
CA VAL A 216 10.46 8.75 2.50
C VAL A 216 11.65 9.59 2.95
N CYS A 217 12.69 9.74 2.12
CA CYS A 217 13.87 10.56 2.44
C CYS A 217 13.54 12.04 2.68
N ARG A 218 12.55 12.60 1.96
CA ARG A 218 12.05 13.97 2.15
C ARG A 218 11.14 14.13 3.37
N GLY A 219 10.67 13.03 3.96
CA GLY A 219 9.72 13.06 5.09
C GLY A 219 8.28 13.33 4.66
N ASP A 220 7.96 13.22 3.37
CA ASP A 220 6.60 13.36 2.83
C ASP A 220 5.69 12.24 3.36
N VAL A 221 6.26 11.02 3.46
CA VAL A 221 5.63 9.83 4.05
C VAL A 221 6.63 9.12 4.97
N ASP A 222 6.13 8.31 5.90
CA ASP A 222 7.00 7.59 6.85
C ASP A 222 7.47 6.24 6.28
N ARG A 223 6.71 5.67 5.36
CA ARG A 223 6.98 4.42 4.62
C ARG A 223 6.34 4.50 3.24
N ALA A 224 6.81 3.71 2.28
CA ALA A 224 6.20 3.63 0.96
C ALA A 224 6.12 2.20 0.44
N TYR A 225 5.14 1.93 -0.43
CA TYR A 225 4.99 0.69 -1.17
C TYR A 225 4.76 1.00 -2.65
N ALA A 226 5.54 0.37 -3.52
CA ALA A 226 5.46 0.55 -4.96
C ALA A 226 5.03 -0.77 -5.62
N VAL A 227 3.86 -0.77 -6.26
CA VAL A 227 3.37 -1.90 -7.05
C VAL A 227 3.78 -1.64 -8.49
N VAL A 228 4.85 -2.30 -8.94
CA VAL A 228 5.48 -2.02 -10.23
C VAL A 228 5.68 -3.26 -11.08
N ARG A 229 5.78 -3.04 -12.39
CA ARG A 229 6.29 -4.00 -13.37
C ARG A 229 6.87 -3.25 -14.59
N PRO A 230 7.85 -3.79 -15.32
CA PRO A 230 8.55 -5.06 -15.11
C PRO A 230 9.36 -5.11 -13.79
N PRO A 231 9.73 -6.32 -13.30
CA PRO A 231 10.63 -6.47 -12.15
C PRO A 231 12.04 -5.94 -12.46
N GLY A 232 12.94 -5.96 -11.48
CA GLY A 232 14.27 -5.36 -11.63
C GLY A 232 15.48 -6.14 -11.10
N HIS A 233 15.32 -7.05 -10.13
CA HIS A 233 16.48 -7.57 -9.36
C HIS A 233 17.49 -8.43 -10.13
N HIS A 234 17.15 -8.91 -11.32
CA HIS A 234 18.06 -9.67 -12.19
C HIS A 234 18.86 -8.79 -13.16
N ALA A 235 18.44 -7.53 -13.39
CA ALA A 235 19.13 -6.65 -14.33
C ALA A 235 20.53 -6.28 -13.79
N VAL A 236 21.57 -6.58 -14.57
CA VAL A 236 22.98 -6.23 -14.30
C VAL A 236 23.36 -4.94 -15.02
N CYS A 237 24.60 -4.48 -14.86
CA CYS A 237 25.06 -3.20 -15.41
C CYS A 237 24.78 -3.04 -16.92
N ALA A 238 25.03 -4.09 -17.71
CA ALA A 238 24.99 -4.02 -19.17
C ALA A 238 24.02 -5.03 -19.84
N GLN A 239 23.08 -5.62 -19.08
CA GLN A 239 22.20 -6.66 -19.61
C GLN A 239 20.86 -6.73 -18.86
N ALA A 240 19.80 -6.92 -19.64
CA ALA A 240 18.46 -7.29 -19.16
C ALA A 240 18.32 -8.83 -19.17
N MET A 241 17.68 -9.39 -18.13
CA MET A 241 17.48 -10.84 -17.95
C MET A 241 16.42 -11.12 -16.89
N GLY A 242 15.83 -12.31 -16.84
CA GLY A 242 14.85 -12.69 -15.81
C GLY A 242 13.67 -11.70 -15.71
N PHE A 243 13.12 -11.30 -16.85
CA PHE A 243 12.10 -10.25 -17.02
C PHE A 243 12.51 -8.83 -16.60
N CYS A 244 13.77 -8.62 -16.17
CA CYS A 244 14.24 -7.37 -15.60
C CYS A 244 15.03 -6.56 -16.62
N PHE A 245 14.65 -5.29 -16.82
CA PHE A 245 15.34 -4.37 -17.74
C PHE A 245 16.23 -3.37 -17.01
N PHE A 246 15.75 -2.82 -15.90
CA PHE A 246 16.50 -1.95 -15.01
C PHE A 246 16.37 -2.44 -13.58
N ASN A 247 17.42 -2.29 -12.78
CA ASN A 247 17.42 -2.71 -11.40
C ASN A 247 16.76 -1.65 -10.51
N ASN A 248 15.42 -1.71 -10.44
CA ASN A 248 14.59 -0.73 -9.74
C ASN A 248 15.08 -0.41 -8.30
N ALA A 249 15.51 -1.43 -7.56
CA ALA A 249 15.97 -1.28 -6.17
C ALA A 249 17.32 -0.56 -6.08
N VAL A 250 18.29 -0.95 -6.93
CA VAL A 250 19.62 -0.31 -6.95
C VAL A 250 19.54 1.12 -7.49
N VAL A 251 18.74 1.37 -8.53
CA VAL A 251 18.49 2.71 -9.06
C VAL A 251 17.92 3.62 -7.97
N ALA A 252 16.91 3.16 -7.22
CA ALA A 252 16.31 3.94 -6.14
C ALA A 252 17.29 4.19 -4.98
N ALA A 253 18.05 3.17 -4.57
CA ALA A 253 19.07 3.31 -3.53
C ALA A 253 20.11 4.37 -3.90
N ARG A 254 20.68 4.28 -5.12
CA ARG A 254 21.68 5.24 -5.59
C ARG A 254 21.11 6.64 -5.83
N ALA A 255 19.86 6.75 -6.25
CA ALA A 255 19.16 8.04 -6.36
C ALA A 255 19.01 8.70 -4.99
N ALA A 256 18.52 7.96 -3.99
CA ALA A 256 18.39 8.46 -2.62
C ALA A 256 19.73 8.92 -2.04
N MET A 257 20.79 8.12 -2.19
CA MET A 257 22.13 8.48 -1.71
C MET A 257 22.73 9.70 -2.44
N ALA A 258 22.39 9.90 -3.72
CA ALA A 258 22.87 11.04 -4.49
C ALA A 258 22.11 12.34 -4.16
N GLU A 259 20.82 12.27 -3.86
CA GLU A 259 19.97 13.44 -3.59
C GLU A 259 19.94 13.82 -2.10
N HIS A 260 20.21 12.87 -1.21
CA HIS A 260 20.13 13.04 0.24
C HIS A 260 21.45 12.67 0.92
N ALA A 261 22.27 13.68 1.25
CA ALA A 261 23.59 13.49 1.85
C ALA A 261 23.59 12.82 3.24
N ASP A 262 22.43 12.77 3.90
CA ASP A 262 22.20 12.04 5.15
C ASP A 262 22.01 10.53 4.94
N VAL A 263 21.66 10.09 3.73
CA VAL A 263 21.56 8.67 3.36
C VAL A 263 22.94 8.13 2.98
N LYS A 264 23.68 7.66 3.99
CA LYS A 264 25.05 7.14 3.81
C LYS A 264 25.14 5.62 3.67
N LYS A 265 24.10 4.90 4.09
CA LYS A 265 24.03 3.44 4.05
C LYS A 265 22.63 3.00 3.70
N VAL A 266 22.53 2.00 2.84
CA VAL A 266 21.26 1.38 2.42
C VAL A 266 21.33 -0.13 2.68
N VAL A 267 20.20 -0.73 3.05
CA VAL A 267 20.04 -2.18 3.08
C VAL A 267 18.98 -2.57 2.06
N ILE A 268 19.32 -3.49 1.17
CA ILE A 268 18.39 -4.12 0.24
C ILE A 268 18.15 -5.54 0.72
N LEU A 269 16.94 -5.80 1.22
CA LEU A 269 16.47 -7.14 1.58
C LEU A 269 15.63 -7.70 0.43
N ASP A 270 16.13 -8.76 -0.18
CA ASP A 270 15.48 -9.47 -1.28
C ASP A 270 14.96 -10.82 -0.80
N TRP A 271 13.64 -10.91 -0.70
CA TRP A 271 12.92 -12.11 -0.31
C TRP A 271 12.28 -12.84 -1.50
N ASP A 272 12.61 -12.42 -2.74
CA ASP A 272 12.12 -13.14 -3.91
C ASP A 272 12.68 -14.57 -3.89
N VAL A 273 11.91 -15.52 -4.43
CA VAL A 273 12.33 -16.92 -4.46
C VAL A 273 13.57 -17.12 -5.34
N HIS A 274 13.82 -16.24 -6.30
CA HIS A 274 15.01 -16.23 -7.14
C HIS A 274 16.09 -15.33 -6.54
N HIS A 275 17.35 -15.71 -6.75
CA HIS A 275 18.47 -14.86 -6.41
C HIS A 275 18.47 -13.60 -7.31
N GLY A 276 18.40 -12.42 -6.69
CA GLY A 276 18.61 -11.14 -7.38
C GLY A 276 20.09 -10.90 -7.73
N ASN A 277 20.62 -11.72 -8.66
CA ASN A 277 22.01 -11.64 -9.11
C ASN A 277 22.41 -10.26 -9.63
N GLY A 278 21.46 -9.50 -10.20
CA GLY A 278 21.69 -8.13 -10.64
C GLY A 278 21.96 -7.18 -9.48
N ILE A 279 21.25 -7.33 -8.36
CA ILE A 279 21.53 -6.54 -7.15
C ILE A 279 22.92 -6.90 -6.62
N GLN A 280 23.21 -8.19 -6.49
CA GLN A 280 24.52 -8.65 -6.02
C GLN A 280 25.67 -8.08 -6.86
N ASP A 281 25.59 -8.22 -8.20
CA ASP A 281 26.62 -7.73 -9.13
C ASP A 281 26.82 -6.21 -9.01
N LEU A 282 25.73 -5.46 -8.98
CA LEU A 282 25.78 -4.00 -8.96
C LEU A 282 26.30 -3.42 -7.64
N THR A 283 26.17 -4.15 -6.53
CA THR A 283 26.55 -3.65 -5.19
C THR A 283 27.67 -4.43 -4.53
N PHE A 284 28.33 -5.37 -5.24
CA PHE A 284 29.30 -6.30 -4.65
C PHE A 284 30.47 -5.60 -3.95
N ASP A 285 31.02 -4.58 -4.60
CA ASP A 285 32.16 -3.79 -4.11
C ASP A 285 31.72 -2.45 -3.47
N ASP A 286 30.42 -2.26 -3.24
CA ASP A 286 29.84 -1.03 -2.68
C ASP A 286 29.56 -1.19 -1.18
N ASP A 287 30.46 -0.70 -0.33
CA ASP A 287 30.35 -0.81 1.14
C ASP A 287 29.21 0.03 1.75
N SER A 288 28.57 0.86 0.94
CA SER A 288 27.46 1.70 1.34
C SER A 288 26.11 1.02 1.14
N ILE A 289 26.04 -0.09 0.39
CA ILE A 289 24.81 -0.85 0.14
C ILE A 289 24.98 -2.30 0.58
N MET A 290 24.29 -2.69 1.66
CA MET A 290 24.25 -4.09 2.09
C MET A 290 23.12 -4.83 1.37
N TYR A 291 23.47 -5.87 0.61
CA TYR A 291 22.51 -6.78 -0.01
C TYR A 291 22.34 -8.05 0.83
N VAL A 292 21.09 -8.42 1.11
CA VAL A 292 20.71 -9.67 1.78
C VAL A 292 19.64 -10.36 0.94
N SER A 293 19.88 -11.61 0.53
CA SER A 293 18.95 -12.38 -0.27
C SER A 293 18.58 -13.69 0.39
N LEU A 294 17.29 -14.03 0.40
CA LEU A 294 16.78 -15.34 0.79
C LEU A 294 16.09 -15.97 -0.42
N HIS A 295 16.76 -16.90 -1.08
CA HIS A 295 16.26 -17.51 -2.31
C HIS A 295 16.32 -19.03 -2.24
N ARG A 296 15.49 -19.67 -3.06
CA ARG A 296 15.58 -21.12 -3.27
C ARG A 296 16.87 -21.39 -4.05
N TYR A 297 17.76 -22.16 -3.44
CA TYR A 297 18.91 -22.76 -4.10
C TYR A 297 18.70 -24.27 -4.12
N GLY A 298 19.01 -24.92 -5.24
CA GLY A 298 18.84 -26.36 -5.40
C GLY A 298 20.05 -26.98 -6.07
N ASP A 299 20.39 -28.20 -5.63
CA ASP A 299 21.15 -29.17 -6.40
C ASP A 299 20.25 -29.84 -7.46
#